data_AF-A0A8X7UF84-F1
#
_entry.id   AF-A0A8X7UF84-F1
#
_cell.length_a   1.000
_cell.length_b   1.000
_cell.length_c   1.000
_cell.angle_alpha   90.00
_cell.angle_beta   90.00
_cell.angle_gamma   90.00
#
_symmetry.space_group_name_H-M   'P 1'
#
loop_
_entity.id
_entity.type
_entity.pdbx_description
1 polymer ?
#
loop_
_entity_poly.entity_id
_entity_poly.type
_entity_poly.pdbx_seq_one_letter_code
_entity_poly.pdbx_strand_id
1 'polypeptide(L)'
;MSIALLLPSPVMTQKPSSITSPPRGFGSSSSRLLQVSCVTKNPSRNNNVTCNNFRPIKEVNNQITHTIPQEKLEIFKSMENWAETTLLPYLKPVEDSWQPQDFLPAPETDDAFYDQVREIRERTREIPDDYFVVLVGDMITEEALPTYQTTLNTLDGVKDETGGSLSPWAVWIRAWTAEENRHGDLLNKYLYLCGRVDMRHVERTIQYLIGSGMDSKFENNPYNGFIYTSFQERATFISHGNTARLATTYGDTTLAKICGTIAADEKRHETAYTKIVEKLFELDPDGTVQALASMMKKRITMPAHLMHDGRDDQLFDHYAAVAQRIGVYTAADYAGILEFLLRRWKVESLGSGLSGEGRRAQEYLCTLPQRIKRLEERASDRVKHITWTQGVSGKCYSSEIRKQGLMFSLELGLCVASETTSYSIALTYCIMYSGLLGWDCTINVWDTNEFTSELSVPGKKRKGNNQAEESQLEREAETTLVGHTQCVSPVVWSEHDVVYSCSWDHSVRRWDVETGKDSLNLTTVVTENFVA
;
A
#
# COMPACT_ATOMS: atom_id res chain seq x y z
N MET A 1 46.46 12.52 22.71
CA MET A 1 46.55 13.21 24.03
C MET A 1 45.21 13.05 24.72
N SER A 2 45.21 12.89 26.04
CA SER A 2 44.03 12.88 26.94
C SER A 2 42.98 11.75 26.75
N ILE A 3 42.49 11.24 27.88
CA ILE A 3 41.52 10.16 28.07
C ILE A 3 40.58 10.56 29.24
N ALA A 4 39.44 9.87 29.35
CA ALA A 4 38.38 9.90 30.38
C ALA A 4 37.14 10.70 29.98
N LEU A 5 35.91 10.14 29.96
CA LEU A 5 35.16 9.35 30.96
C LEU A 5 34.67 10.15 32.17
N LEU A 6 33.34 10.20 32.36
CA LEU A 6 32.67 9.81 33.60
C LEU A 6 31.13 9.72 33.45
N LEU A 7 30.56 8.65 34.00
CA LEU A 7 29.16 8.47 34.40
C LEU A 7 29.07 8.65 35.94
N PRO A 8 27.89 8.63 36.58
CA PRO A 8 26.57 9.16 36.20
C PRO A 8 26.01 10.11 37.29
N SER A 9 24.80 10.65 37.11
CA SER A 9 24.08 11.40 38.16
C SER A 9 23.17 10.51 39.03
N PRO A 10 23.12 10.71 40.36
CA PRO A 10 22.02 10.23 41.21
C PRO A 10 20.98 11.34 41.51
N VAL A 11 19.80 10.93 41.96
CA VAL A 11 18.61 11.78 42.21
C VAL A 11 18.51 12.18 43.69
N MET A 12 18.08 13.42 44.02
CA MET A 12 16.96 13.68 44.98
C MET A 12 16.67 15.18 45.26
N THR A 13 15.36 15.50 45.20
CA THR A 13 14.58 16.49 45.98
C THR A 13 15.23 17.70 46.69
N GLN A 14 14.69 18.91 46.46
CA GLN A 14 13.91 19.66 47.47
C GLN A 14 13.22 20.94 46.90
N LYS A 15 12.23 21.46 47.66
CA LYS A 15 11.58 22.79 47.53
C LYS A 15 11.90 23.61 48.81
N PRO A 16 11.45 24.86 48.97
CA PRO A 16 11.74 26.07 48.17
C PRO A 16 12.19 27.25 49.06
N SER A 17 12.61 28.39 48.48
CA SER A 17 12.66 29.66 49.22
C SER A 17 12.44 30.89 48.33
N SER A 18 11.69 31.86 48.85
CA SER A 18 11.41 33.20 48.30
C SER A 18 12.24 34.28 49.02
N ILE A 19 11.93 35.58 48.82
CA ILE A 19 12.52 36.81 49.46
C ILE A 19 13.76 37.34 48.69
N THR A 20 13.88 38.61 48.23
CA THR A 20 12.99 39.81 48.22
C THR A 20 13.38 40.81 47.09
N SER A 21 12.51 41.79 46.81
CA SER A 21 12.78 43.05 46.06
C SER A 21 12.66 44.26 47.02
N PRO A 22 12.68 45.57 46.64
CA PRO A 22 12.94 46.29 45.37
C PRO A 22 13.94 47.49 45.61
N PRO A 23 13.78 48.78 45.20
CA PRO A 23 13.18 49.46 44.02
C PRO A 23 14.02 50.58 43.35
N ARG A 24 13.59 51.05 42.16
CA ARG A 24 13.57 52.43 41.57
C ARG A 24 13.06 52.27 40.10
N GLY A 25 12.17 53.06 39.49
CA GLY A 25 11.73 54.46 39.62
C GLY A 25 12.32 55.25 38.42
N PHE A 26 11.61 55.95 37.52
CA PHE A 26 10.27 56.59 37.44
C PHE A 26 9.56 56.19 36.10
N GLY A 27 8.27 56.40 35.77
CA GLY A 27 7.34 57.55 35.79
C GLY A 27 6.74 57.70 34.35
N SER A 28 5.52 58.18 34.03
CA SER A 28 4.37 58.78 34.74
C SER A 28 3.05 58.37 34.00
N SER A 29 1.88 58.22 34.64
CA SER A 29 0.74 59.18 34.70
C SER A 29 0.32 59.82 33.34
N SER A 30 -0.94 60.02 32.93
CA SER A 30 -2.33 59.79 33.44
C SER A 30 -3.32 60.22 32.28
N SER A 31 -4.66 60.09 32.19
CA SER A 31 -5.85 59.49 32.86
C SER A 31 -7.03 59.49 31.80
N ARG A 32 -8.31 59.07 31.97
CA ARG A 32 -9.20 58.50 33.02
C ARG A 32 -10.47 57.82 32.39
N LEU A 33 -11.26 57.21 33.29
CA LEU A 33 -12.72 56.83 33.28
C LEU A 33 -13.69 57.77 32.49
N LEU A 34 -14.92 57.43 32.05
CA LEU A 34 -15.78 56.21 32.10
C LEU A 34 -17.03 56.36 31.17
N GLN A 35 -17.50 55.33 30.45
CA GLN A 35 -18.93 55.12 30.12
C GLN A 35 -19.23 53.66 29.69
N VAL A 36 -20.51 53.23 29.65
CA VAL A 36 -20.96 51.83 29.55
C VAL A 36 -22.20 51.65 28.66
N SER A 37 -22.25 50.55 27.88
CA SER A 37 -23.41 49.98 27.13
C SER A 37 -23.96 50.77 25.92
N CYS A 38 -24.57 50.18 24.87
CA CYS A 38 -24.80 48.75 24.54
C CYS A 38 -24.87 48.48 23.01
N VAL A 39 -24.50 47.25 22.65
CA VAL A 39 -24.91 46.41 21.49
C VAL A 39 -25.41 47.06 20.18
N THR A 40 -24.62 46.85 19.11
CA THR A 40 -25.14 46.39 17.80
C THR A 40 -24.26 45.25 17.28
N LYS A 41 -24.86 44.24 16.63
CA LYS A 41 -24.14 43.06 16.13
C LYS A 41 -23.34 43.36 14.86
N ASN A 42 -22.15 42.78 14.75
CA ASN A 42 -21.59 42.29 13.49
C ASN A 42 -20.93 40.92 13.80
N PRO A 43 -20.94 39.95 12.86
CA PRO A 43 -20.52 38.59 13.14
C PRO A 43 -19.02 38.55 13.48
N SER A 44 -18.68 37.83 14.54
CA SER A 44 -17.29 37.57 14.90
C SER A 44 -16.59 36.84 13.76
N ARG A 45 -15.42 37.33 13.35
CA ARG A 45 -14.40 36.43 12.79
C ARG A 45 -14.21 35.31 13.81
N ASN A 46 -14.56 34.08 13.43
CA ASN A 46 -14.09 32.93 14.19
C ASN A 46 -12.57 32.90 14.01
N ASN A 47 -11.87 33.37 15.05
CA ASN A 47 -10.48 33.03 15.27
C ASN A 47 -10.41 31.55 15.67
N ASN A 48 -10.81 30.68 14.74
CA ASN A 48 -10.36 29.29 14.74
C ASN A 48 -8.86 29.37 14.50
N VAL A 49 -8.11 29.45 15.60
CA VAL A 49 -6.73 29.01 15.64
C VAL A 49 -6.82 27.52 15.34
N THR A 50 -6.71 27.17 14.05
CA THR A 50 -6.52 25.79 13.65
C THR A 50 -5.19 25.37 14.25
N CYS A 51 -5.26 24.63 15.35
CA CYS A 51 -4.13 23.88 15.83
C CYS A 51 -3.84 22.87 14.72
N ASN A 52 -2.88 23.21 13.85
CA ASN A 52 -2.49 22.40 12.69
C ASN A 52 -1.74 21.16 13.21
N ASN A 53 -2.50 20.27 13.84
CA ASN A 53 -2.04 19.01 14.39
C ASN A 53 -1.54 18.17 13.23
N PHE A 54 -0.21 18.06 13.12
CA PHE A 54 0.43 17.24 12.11
C PHE A 54 -0.09 15.80 12.22
N ARG A 55 -0.53 15.26 11.10
CA ARG A 55 -1.02 13.89 10.91
C ARG A 55 -0.41 13.33 9.62
N PRO A 56 -0.20 12.00 9.53
CA PRO A 56 0.21 11.37 8.28
C PRO A 56 -0.90 11.50 7.23
N ILE A 57 -0.53 11.34 5.94
CA ILE A 57 -1.51 11.43 4.85
C ILE A 57 -2.35 10.14 4.70
N LYS A 58 -1.84 9.00 5.18
CA LYS A 58 -2.59 7.76 5.34
C LYS A 58 -2.43 7.26 6.78
N GLU A 59 -3.54 6.94 7.45
CA GLU A 59 -3.57 6.48 8.86
C GLU A 59 -3.87 4.97 8.95
N VAL A 60 -3.11 4.26 9.80
CA VAL A 60 -3.32 2.83 10.09
C VAL A 60 -4.29 2.68 11.26
N ASN A 61 -5.49 2.18 10.97
CA ASN A 61 -6.57 2.02 11.95
C ASN A 61 -6.61 0.60 12.56
N ASN A 62 -7.22 0.48 13.75
CA ASN A 62 -7.49 -0.80 14.43
C ASN A 62 -6.25 -1.68 14.68
N GLN A 63 -5.13 -1.07 15.06
CA GLN A 63 -3.89 -1.78 15.41
C GLN A 63 -4.10 -2.72 16.60
N ILE A 64 -3.69 -3.98 16.42
CA ILE A 64 -3.59 -4.99 17.49
C ILE A 64 -2.11 -5.14 17.82
N THR A 65 -1.77 -5.22 19.12
CA THR A 65 -0.40 -5.26 19.63
C THR A 65 -0.21 -6.40 20.64
N HIS A 66 1.04 -6.84 20.81
CA HIS A 66 1.48 -7.83 21.80
C HIS A 66 0.66 -9.15 21.81
N THR A 67 0.45 -9.78 20.64
CA THR A 67 -0.33 -11.05 20.55
C THR A 67 0.49 -12.31 20.88
N ILE A 68 1.77 -12.18 21.19
CA ILE A 68 2.60 -13.30 21.64
C ILE A 68 2.40 -13.57 23.16
N PRO A 69 2.05 -14.80 23.57
CA PRO A 69 2.01 -15.16 24.99
C PRO A 69 3.37 -15.04 25.67
N GLN A 70 3.41 -14.57 26.92
CA GLN A 70 4.63 -14.28 27.67
C GLN A 70 5.57 -15.49 27.75
N GLU A 71 5.02 -16.70 27.88
CA GLU A 71 5.77 -17.96 27.94
C GLU A 71 6.51 -18.29 26.63
N LYS A 72 6.09 -17.73 25.49
CA LYS A 72 6.78 -17.90 24.20
C LYS A 72 7.95 -16.94 24.00
N LEU A 73 8.10 -15.90 24.82
CA LEU A 73 9.25 -14.98 24.74
C LEU A 73 10.56 -15.64 25.19
N GLU A 74 10.50 -16.59 26.13
CA GLU A 74 11.67 -17.37 26.55
C GLU A 74 12.21 -18.27 25.42
N ILE A 75 11.45 -18.54 24.35
CA ILE A 75 11.93 -19.26 23.17
C ILE A 75 13.00 -18.43 22.46
N PHE A 76 12.74 -17.15 22.13
CA PHE A 76 13.69 -16.27 21.45
C PHE A 76 14.95 -16.01 22.27
N LYS A 77 14.80 -15.90 23.59
CA LYS A 77 15.89 -15.81 24.55
C LYS A 77 16.73 -17.10 24.61
N SER A 78 16.10 -18.28 24.63
CA SER A 78 16.81 -19.57 24.54
C SER A 78 17.54 -19.77 23.21
N MET A 79 17.08 -19.08 22.15
CA MET A 79 17.67 -19.08 20.83
C MET A 79 18.86 -18.11 20.66
N GLU A 80 19.25 -17.31 21.64
CA GLU A 80 20.33 -16.31 21.46
C GLU A 80 21.65 -16.95 21.00
N ASN A 81 22.17 -17.96 21.69
CA ASN A 81 23.38 -18.69 21.27
C ASN A 81 23.23 -19.36 19.88
N TRP A 82 22.00 -19.75 19.50
CA TRP A 82 21.72 -20.25 18.14
C TRP A 82 21.79 -19.12 17.10
N ALA A 83 21.25 -17.94 17.41
CA ALA A 83 21.32 -16.77 16.54
C ALA A 83 22.77 -16.29 16.37
N GLU A 84 23.55 -16.21 17.46
CA GLU A 84 24.97 -15.86 17.39
C GLU A 84 25.77 -16.81 16.48
N THR A 85 25.52 -18.11 16.58
CA THR A 85 26.28 -19.15 15.84
C THR A 85 25.72 -19.51 14.46
N THR A 86 24.45 -19.19 14.17
CA THR A 86 23.73 -19.66 12.96
C THR A 86 23.07 -18.54 12.15
N LEU A 87 22.70 -17.42 12.78
CA LEU A 87 22.07 -16.27 12.11
C LEU A 87 23.10 -15.21 11.74
N LEU A 88 23.92 -14.74 12.70
CA LEU A 88 24.91 -13.70 12.45
C LEU A 88 25.92 -14.02 11.32
N PRO A 89 26.34 -15.28 11.07
CA PRO A 89 27.21 -15.61 9.94
C PRO A 89 26.60 -15.41 8.53
N TYR A 90 25.34 -14.96 8.41
CA TYR A 90 24.75 -14.50 7.14
C TYR A 90 25.03 -13.03 6.82
N LEU A 91 25.40 -12.24 7.83
CA LEU A 91 25.88 -10.87 7.66
C LEU A 91 27.27 -10.87 7.03
N LYS A 92 27.55 -9.87 6.21
CA LYS A 92 28.86 -9.71 5.56
C LYS A 92 29.71 -8.73 6.38
N PRO A 93 31.01 -8.99 6.59
CA PRO A 93 31.91 -8.00 7.19
C PRO A 93 31.91 -6.70 6.37
N VAL A 94 31.96 -5.54 7.02
CA VAL A 94 31.91 -4.23 6.34
C VAL A 94 33.07 -4.08 5.34
N GLU A 95 34.27 -4.53 5.72
CA GLU A 95 35.48 -4.51 4.87
C GLU A 95 35.36 -5.38 3.60
N ASP A 96 34.52 -6.44 3.64
CA ASP A 96 34.22 -7.28 2.48
C ASP A 96 32.99 -6.76 1.69
N SER A 97 32.26 -5.77 2.22
CA SER A 97 30.96 -5.35 1.69
C SER A 97 31.09 -4.29 0.61
N TRP A 98 30.35 -4.51 -0.48
CA TRP A 98 30.25 -3.54 -1.57
C TRP A 98 29.67 -2.22 -1.05
N GLN A 99 30.10 -1.11 -1.63
CA GLN A 99 29.63 0.23 -1.29
C GLN A 99 28.96 0.88 -2.52
N PRO A 100 28.01 1.82 -2.33
CA PRO A 100 27.35 2.50 -3.45
C PRO A 100 28.34 3.11 -4.46
N GLN A 101 29.49 3.61 -3.99
CA GLN A 101 30.51 4.22 -4.84
C GLN A 101 31.17 3.23 -5.82
N ASP A 102 31.14 1.92 -5.56
CA ASP A 102 31.69 0.88 -6.46
C ASP A 102 30.96 0.81 -7.82
N PHE A 103 29.75 1.37 -7.89
CA PHE A 103 28.85 1.33 -9.04
C PHE A 103 28.51 2.72 -9.60
N LEU A 104 29.02 3.79 -8.98
CA LEU A 104 28.70 5.18 -9.31
C LEU A 104 29.94 5.92 -9.85
N PRO A 105 29.76 7.00 -10.64
CA PRO A 105 30.87 7.82 -11.11
C PRO A 105 31.73 8.36 -9.96
N ALA A 106 33.05 8.39 -10.15
CA ALA A 106 34.02 8.75 -9.11
C ALA A 106 34.21 10.28 -9.01
N PRO A 107 33.62 10.98 -8.02
CA PRO A 107 33.56 12.44 -7.97
C PRO A 107 34.91 13.13 -7.77
N GLU A 108 35.93 12.41 -7.29
CA GLU A 108 37.30 12.89 -7.11
C GLU A 108 38.13 12.93 -8.41
N THR A 109 37.56 12.50 -9.54
CA THR A 109 38.24 12.43 -10.84
C THR A 109 37.64 13.40 -11.86
N ASP A 110 37.82 14.72 -11.63
CA ASP A 110 37.21 15.83 -12.40
C ASP A 110 36.93 15.53 -13.89
N ASP A 111 37.96 15.28 -14.70
CA ASP A 111 37.81 15.04 -16.15
C ASP A 111 36.98 13.79 -16.49
N ALA A 112 37.10 12.72 -15.69
CA ALA A 112 36.43 11.44 -15.95
C ALA A 112 35.00 11.38 -15.39
N PHE A 113 34.72 12.11 -14.31
CA PHE A 113 33.41 12.14 -13.66
C PHE A 113 32.31 12.61 -14.62
N TYR A 114 32.52 13.73 -15.34
CA TYR A 114 31.52 14.26 -16.26
C TYR A 114 31.26 13.35 -17.46
N ASP A 115 32.25 12.58 -17.90
CA ASP A 115 32.11 11.60 -18.98
C ASP A 115 31.36 10.34 -18.49
N GLN A 116 31.68 9.82 -17.30
CA GLN A 116 30.96 8.71 -16.67
C GLN A 116 29.49 9.05 -16.37
N VAL A 117 29.21 10.27 -15.91
CA VAL A 117 27.84 10.77 -15.73
C VAL A 117 27.12 10.87 -17.08
N ARG A 118 27.80 11.34 -18.14
CA ARG A 118 27.21 11.38 -19.50
C ARG A 118 26.87 9.97 -20.00
N GLU A 119 27.75 8.99 -19.79
CA GLU A 119 27.53 7.59 -20.16
C GLU A 119 26.29 6.98 -19.50
N ILE A 120 26.04 7.26 -18.21
CA ILE A 120 24.79 6.86 -17.52
C ILE A 120 23.57 7.49 -18.20
N ARG A 121 23.63 8.78 -18.53
CA ARG A 121 22.52 9.52 -19.16
C ARG A 121 22.26 9.11 -20.62
N GLU A 122 23.29 8.65 -21.31
CA GLU A 122 23.19 8.09 -22.66
C GLU A 122 22.58 6.68 -22.63
N ARG A 123 23.05 5.78 -21.76
CA ARG A 123 22.46 4.43 -21.59
C ARG A 123 20.98 4.47 -21.17
N THR A 124 20.65 5.35 -20.22
CA THR A 124 19.28 5.47 -19.68
C THR A 124 18.28 6.16 -20.61
N ARG A 125 18.73 6.71 -21.74
CA ARG A 125 17.88 7.45 -22.68
C ARG A 125 16.83 6.57 -23.35
N GLU A 126 17.21 5.34 -23.72
CA GLU A 126 16.34 4.39 -24.43
C GLU A 126 15.66 3.37 -23.50
N ILE A 127 15.90 3.45 -22.17
CA ILE A 127 15.16 2.66 -21.18
C ILE A 127 13.73 3.22 -21.06
N PRO A 128 12.66 2.40 -21.18
CA PRO A 128 11.28 2.86 -21.12
C PRO A 128 10.89 3.49 -19.77
N ASP A 129 10.00 4.48 -19.80
CA ASP A 129 9.49 5.13 -18.58
C ASP A 129 8.73 4.14 -17.66
N ASP A 130 8.07 3.13 -18.24
CA ASP A 130 7.46 2.00 -17.51
C ASP A 130 8.44 1.29 -16.55
N TYR A 131 9.72 1.15 -16.96
CA TYR A 131 10.76 0.57 -16.13
C TYR A 131 11.20 1.55 -15.02
N PHE A 132 11.28 2.85 -15.31
CA PHE A 132 11.62 3.86 -14.31
C PHE A 132 10.53 4.03 -13.24
N VAL A 133 9.25 3.90 -13.58
CA VAL A 133 8.16 3.90 -12.59
C VAL A 133 8.36 2.78 -11.55
N VAL A 134 8.79 1.59 -11.99
CA VAL A 134 9.02 0.47 -11.09
C VAL A 134 10.33 0.65 -10.31
N LEU A 135 11.44 0.99 -10.96
CA LEU A 135 12.72 1.24 -10.26
C LEU A 135 12.62 2.37 -9.21
N VAL A 136 11.78 3.38 -9.47
CA VAL A 136 11.47 4.44 -8.50
C VAL A 136 10.63 3.92 -7.33
N GLY A 137 9.60 3.09 -7.56
CA GLY A 137 8.82 2.50 -6.47
C GLY A 137 9.63 1.53 -5.59
N ASP A 138 10.52 0.75 -6.21
CA ASP A 138 11.49 -0.09 -5.51
C ASP A 138 12.46 0.78 -4.68
N MET A 139 13.04 1.85 -5.25
CA MET A 139 13.92 2.77 -4.51
C MET A 139 13.21 3.52 -3.36
N ILE A 140 11.98 3.99 -3.56
CA ILE A 140 11.14 4.60 -2.50
C ILE A 140 10.88 3.59 -1.37
N THR A 141 10.79 2.30 -1.72
CA THR A 141 10.65 1.23 -0.73
C THR A 141 11.93 1.10 0.10
N GLU A 142 13.12 1.13 -0.51
CA GLU A 142 14.38 1.06 0.26
C GLU A 142 14.58 2.29 1.18
N GLU A 143 14.30 3.49 0.69
CA GLU A 143 14.48 4.73 1.45
C GLU A 143 13.57 4.82 2.69
N ALA A 144 12.50 4.02 2.76
CA ALA A 144 11.65 3.90 3.94
C ALA A 144 12.23 2.99 5.06
N LEU A 145 13.48 2.54 4.93
CA LEU A 145 14.24 1.74 5.92
C LEU A 145 14.09 2.13 7.40
N PRO A 146 14.01 3.42 7.81
CA PRO A 146 13.76 3.78 9.21
C PRO A 146 12.46 3.16 9.77
N THR A 147 11.43 3.00 8.92
CA THR A 147 10.18 2.31 9.26
C THR A 147 10.42 0.81 9.50
N TYR A 148 11.29 0.16 8.73
CA TYR A 148 11.53 -1.29 8.84
C TYR A 148 12.38 -1.64 10.06
N GLN A 149 13.47 -0.89 10.32
CA GLN A 149 14.23 -1.03 11.57
C GLN A 149 13.33 -0.77 12.79
N THR A 150 12.49 0.27 12.74
CA THR A 150 11.50 0.55 13.79
C THR A 150 10.55 -0.64 13.98
N THR A 151 10.02 -1.19 12.88
CA THR A 151 9.08 -2.31 12.92
C THR A 151 9.72 -3.58 13.49
N LEU A 152 10.96 -3.92 13.13
CA LEU A 152 11.72 -5.00 13.77
C LEU A 152 11.93 -4.75 15.27
N ASN A 153 12.22 -3.50 15.66
CA ASN A 153 12.30 -3.10 17.06
C ASN A 153 10.94 -2.99 17.80
N THR A 154 9.82 -3.27 17.13
CA THR A 154 8.54 -3.54 17.83
C THR A 154 8.36 -4.99 18.25
N LEU A 155 9.21 -5.91 17.78
CA LEU A 155 9.05 -7.35 18.02
C LEU A 155 9.52 -7.77 19.42
N ASP A 156 8.61 -8.34 20.21
CA ASP A 156 8.86 -8.67 21.60
C ASP A 156 9.89 -9.80 21.76
N GLY A 157 10.86 -9.61 22.66
CA GLY A 157 11.92 -10.58 22.92
C GLY A 157 13.06 -10.62 21.89
N VAL A 158 13.01 -9.80 20.83
CA VAL A 158 14.10 -9.69 19.81
C VAL A 158 14.54 -8.25 19.51
N LYS A 159 13.74 -7.23 19.87
CA LYS A 159 14.07 -5.80 19.71
C LYS A 159 15.35 -5.36 20.44
N ASP A 160 15.94 -4.27 19.95
CA ASP A 160 17.03 -3.57 20.63
C ASP A 160 16.50 -2.61 21.72
N GLU A 161 16.61 -3.04 22.98
CA GLU A 161 16.16 -2.26 24.16
C GLU A 161 16.98 -0.98 24.43
N THR A 162 18.12 -0.76 23.75
CA THR A 162 19.02 0.38 24.05
C THR A 162 19.57 1.14 22.84
N GLY A 163 19.31 0.67 21.61
CA GLY A 163 20.00 1.13 20.39
C GLY A 163 21.46 0.65 20.28
N GLY A 164 21.88 -0.22 21.20
CA GLY A 164 23.24 -0.74 21.30
C GLY A 164 23.31 -2.08 22.04
N SER A 165 22.19 -2.82 22.15
CA SER A 165 22.15 -4.12 22.81
C SER A 165 23.11 -5.11 22.15
N LEU A 166 23.80 -5.91 22.96
CA LEU A 166 24.67 -6.99 22.49
C LEU A 166 23.93 -8.33 22.33
N SER A 167 22.60 -8.37 22.53
CA SER A 167 21.82 -9.55 22.15
C SER A 167 21.97 -9.80 20.63
N PRO A 168 22.15 -11.05 20.18
CA PRO A 168 22.40 -11.35 18.77
C PRO A 168 21.23 -10.94 17.87
N TRP A 169 20.02 -10.86 18.43
CA TRP A 169 18.85 -10.27 17.76
C TRP A 169 19.02 -8.79 17.44
N ALA A 170 19.46 -7.98 18.41
CA ALA A 170 19.71 -6.55 18.21
C ALA A 170 20.93 -6.29 17.32
N VAL A 171 21.97 -7.13 17.44
CA VAL A 171 23.13 -7.12 16.51
C VAL A 171 22.67 -7.41 15.09
N TRP A 172 21.83 -8.43 14.87
CA TRP A 172 21.23 -8.71 13.56
C TRP A 172 20.43 -7.52 13.04
N ILE A 173 19.48 -6.96 13.81
CA ILE A 173 18.63 -5.84 13.37
C ILE A 173 19.49 -4.65 12.91
N ARG A 174 20.49 -4.23 13.70
CA ARG A 174 21.37 -3.11 13.35
C ARG A 174 22.26 -3.40 12.14
N ALA A 175 22.81 -4.62 12.04
CA ALA A 175 23.72 -4.99 10.96
C ALA A 175 22.97 -5.20 9.63
N TRP A 176 21.79 -5.83 9.65
CA TRP A 176 20.85 -5.88 8.53
C TRP A 176 20.54 -4.45 8.05
N THR A 177 20.11 -3.55 8.95
CA THR A 177 19.83 -2.13 8.59
C THR A 177 21.05 -1.45 7.92
N ALA A 178 22.27 -1.73 8.38
CA ALA A 178 23.48 -1.18 7.78
C ALA A 178 23.81 -1.78 6.39
N GLU A 179 23.40 -3.02 6.14
CA GLU A 179 23.43 -3.60 4.80
C GLU A 179 22.37 -2.95 3.90
N GLU A 180 21.10 -2.86 4.34
CA GLU A 180 19.98 -2.26 3.59
C GLU A 180 20.23 -0.81 3.15
N ASN A 181 20.81 0.01 4.03
CA ASN A 181 20.99 1.45 3.78
C ASN A 181 21.69 1.73 2.44
N ARG A 182 22.61 0.84 2.02
CA ARG A 182 23.37 0.95 0.78
C ARG A 182 22.51 0.76 -0.47
N HIS A 183 21.37 0.06 -0.38
CA HIS A 183 20.46 -0.18 -1.51
C HIS A 183 19.78 1.13 -1.93
N GLY A 184 19.10 1.79 -0.98
CA GLY A 184 18.52 3.12 -1.17
C GLY A 184 19.57 4.15 -1.59
N ASP A 185 20.69 4.22 -0.87
CA ASP A 185 21.81 5.12 -1.19
C ASP A 185 22.31 4.99 -2.64
N LEU A 186 22.35 3.76 -3.18
CA LEU A 186 22.82 3.47 -4.53
C LEU A 186 21.74 3.78 -5.58
N LEU A 187 20.51 3.30 -5.38
CA LEU A 187 19.40 3.53 -6.31
C LEU A 187 19.04 5.02 -6.41
N ASN A 188 19.03 5.76 -5.29
CA ASN A 188 18.79 7.20 -5.26
C ASN A 188 19.82 7.95 -6.12
N LYS A 189 21.13 7.72 -5.86
CA LYS A 189 22.20 8.40 -6.61
C LYS A 189 22.20 8.04 -8.10
N TYR A 190 21.87 6.80 -8.46
CA TYR A 190 21.71 6.41 -9.86
C TYR A 190 20.53 7.13 -10.53
N LEU A 191 19.36 7.19 -9.89
CA LEU A 191 18.16 7.87 -10.40
C LEU A 191 18.35 9.40 -10.49
N TYR A 192 19.05 10.00 -9.53
CA TYR A 192 19.48 11.40 -9.58
C TYR A 192 20.41 11.68 -10.77
N LEU A 193 21.44 10.85 -10.97
CA LEU A 193 22.43 11.06 -12.04
C LEU A 193 21.88 10.78 -13.44
N CYS A 194 20.94 9.83 -13.61
CA CYS A 194 20.35 9.57 -14.93
C CYS A 194 19.48 10.74 -15.42
N GLY A 195 18.82 11.46 -14.52
CA GLY A 195 17.96 12.60 -14.85
C GLY A 195 16.76 12.23 -15.73
N ARG A 196 16.27 10.99 -15.62
CA ARG A 196 15.05 10.50 -16.29
C ARG A 196 13.78 10.68 -15.45
N VAL A 197 13.92 11.04 -14.17
CA VAL A 197 12.83 11.11 -13.17
C VAL A 197 12.84 12.45 -12.41
N ASP A 198 11.68 12.87 -11.91
CA ASP A 198 11.57 14.07 -11.05
C ASP A 198 11.85 13.71 -9.59
N MET A 199 13.12 13.82 -9.20
CA MET A 199 13.56 13.52 -7.83
C MET A 199 12.80 14.32 -6.76
N ARG A 200 12.30 15.53 -7.05
CA ARG A 200 11.55 16.32 -6.06
C ARG A 200 10.18 15.71 -5.74
N HIS A 201 9.55 15.02 -6.69
CA HIS A 201 8.33 14.24 -6.40
C HIS A 201 8.68 12.93 -5.68
N VAL A 202 9.81 12.29 -6.00
CA VAL A 202 10.30 11.08 -5.32
C VAL A 202 10.63 11.35 -3.84
N GLU A 203 11.43 12.39 -3.56
CA GLU A 203 11.76 12.88 -2.22
C GLU A 203 10.50 13.15 -1.36
N ARG A 204 9.49 13.81 -1.96
CA ARG A 204 8.19 14.03 -1.31
C ARG A 204 7.47 12.72 -0.99
N THR A 205 7.53 11.75 -1.90
CA THR A 205 6.87 10.45 -1.76
C THR A 205 7.53 9.63 -0.64
N ILE A 206 8.86 9.65 -0.55
CA ILE A 206 9.63 9.09 0.57
C ILE A 206 9.21 9.77 1.89
N GLN A 207 9.12 11.11 1.91
CA GLN A 207 8.71 11.85 3.11
C GLN A 207 7.27 11.51 3.56
N TYR A 208 6.32 11.35 2.62
CA TYR A 208 4.96 10.90 2.93
C TYR A 208 4.92 9.45 3.42
N LEU A 209 5.71 8.55 2.84
CA LEU A 209 5.76 7.14 3.22
C LEU A 209 6.36 6.96 4.62
N ILE A 210 7.56 7.50 4.89
CA ILE A 210 8.18 7.47 6.23
C ILE A 210 7.27 8.13 7.27
N GLY A 211 6.62 9.25 6.91
CA GLY A 211 5.67 9.95 7.78
C GLY A 211 4.41 9.14 8.10
N SER A 212 3.97 8.26 7.19
CA SER A 212 2.78 7.39 7.36
C SER A 212 3.10 6.03 7.99
N GLY A 213 4.36 5.59 7.89
CA GLY A 213 4.79 4.27 8.34
C GLY A 213 4.16 3.14 7.53
N MET A 214 3.77 2.06 8.21
CA MET A 214 3.38 0.79 7.57
C MET A 214 2.45 -0.02 8.47
N ASP A 215 1.31 -0.48 7.96
CA ASP A 215 0.51 -1.54 8.59
C ASP A 215 1.15 -2.93 8.38
N SER A 216 2.05 -3.28 9.30
CA SER A 216 2.77 -4.56 9.28
C SER A 216 1.90 -5.76 9.67
N LYS A 217 0.87 -5.53 10.50
CA LYS A 217 0.02 -6.57 11.13
C LYS A 217 0.82 -7.63 11.91
N PHE A 218 2.06 -7.32 12.32
CA PHE A 218 2.91 -8.22 13.11
C PHE A 218 2.37 -8.43 14.52
N GLU A 219 1.68 -7.43 15.08
CA GLU A 219 1.15 -7.44 16.45
C GLU A 219 2.25 -7.67 17.52
N ASN A 220 3.44 -7.09 17.27
CA ASN A 220 4.67 -7.28 18.06
C ASN A 220 5.20 -8.73 18.14
N ASN A 221 4.52 -9.68 17.47
CA ASN A 221 4.80 -11.10 17.59
C ASN A 221 5.91 -11.52 16.60
N PRO A 222 7.09 -11.99 17.06
CA PRO A 222 8.21 -12.30 16.17
C PRO A 222 7.95 -13.48 15.23
N TYR A 223 7.00 -14.37 15.54
CA TYR A 223 6.59 -15.41 14.58
C TYR A 223 5.98 -14.75 13.34
N ASN A 224 5.05 -13.81 13.53
CA ASN A 224 4.45 -13.04 12.43
C ASN A 224 5.52 -12.23 11.68
N GLY A 225 6.41 -11.56 12.42
CA GLY A 225 7.48 -10.73 11.86
C GLY A 225 8.48 -11.51 11.00
N PHE A 226 9.05 -12.61 11.51
CA PHE A 226 10.02 -13.40 10.77
C PHE A 226 9.41 -14.22 9.61
N ILE A 227 8.11 -14.57 9.70
CA ILE A 227 7.36 -15.11 8.57
C ILE A 227 7.18 -14.05 7.47
N TYR A 228 6.92 -12.79 7.86
CA TYR A 228 6.79 -11.68 6.92
C TYR A 228 8.11 -11.33 6.24
N THR A 229 9.22 -11.17 6.98
CA THR A 229 10.52 -10.87 6.35
C THR A 229 10.96 -12.01 5.44
N SER A 230 10.82 -13.27 5.86
CA SER A 230 11.03 -14.45 4.99
C SER A 230 10.25 -14.41 3.67
N PHE A 231 9.13 -13.68 3.61
CA PHE A 231 8.35 -13.47 2.40
C PHE A 231 8.85 -12.26 1.59
N GLN A 232 9.06 -11.11 2.24
CA GLN A 232 9.44 -9.87 1.55
C GLN A 232 10.85 -9.89 0.99
N GLU A 233 11.82 -10.44 1.73
CA GLU A 233 13.21 -10.65 1.27
C GLU A 233 13.25 -11.48 -0.02
N ARG A 234 12.29 -12.39 -0.18
CA ARG A 234 12.12 -13.16 -1.41
C ARG A 234 11.38 -12.39 -2.51
N ALA A 235 10.53 -11.44 -2.14
CA ALA A 235 9.84 -10.56 -3.08
C ALA A 235 10.80 -9.52 -3.67
N THR A 236 11.62 -8.86 -2.86
CA THR A 236 12.66 -7.92 -3.29
C THR A 236 13.75 -8.63 -4.08
N PHE A 237 14.21 -9.82 -3.65
CA PHE A 237 15.08 -10.69 -4.45
C PHE A 237 14.54 -10.96 -5.88
N ILE A 238 13.22 -11.17 -6.01
CA ILE A 238 12.57 -11.37 -7.30
C ILE A 238 12.47 -10.05 -8.08
N SER A 239 12.09 -8.94 -7.42
CA SER A 239 11.98 -7.61 -8.03
C SER A 239 13.32 -7.14 -8.59
N HIS A 240 14.34 -7.02 -7.73
CA HIS A 240 15.71 -6.66 -8.10
C HIS A 240 16.34 -7.63 -9.10
N GLY A 241 16.03 -8.92 -8.98
CA GLY A 241 16.41 -9.93 -9.97
C GLY A 241 15.78 -9.69 -11.36
N ASN A 242 14.51 -9.27 -11.42
CA ASN A 242 13.81 -8.97 -12.68
C ASN A 242 14.22 -7.61 -13.26
N THR A 243 14.38 -6.57 -12.44
CA THR A 243 14.88 -5.27 -12.91
C THR A 243 16.29 -5.41 -13.47
N ALA A 244 17.17 -6.21 -12.85
CA ALA A 244 18.48 -6.55 -13.42
C ALA A 244 18.40 -7.22 -14.81
N ARG A 245 17.44 -8.14 -15.01
CA ARG A 245 17.20 -8.81 -16.31
C ARG A 245 16.68 -7.82 -17.37
N LEU A 246 15.78 -6.92 -17.00
CA LEU A 246 15.26 -5.88 -17.89
C LEU A 246 16.32 -4.84 -18.24
N ALA A 247 17.10 -4.36 -17.27
CA ALA A 247 18.24 -3.45 -17.51
C ALA A 247 19.27 -4.06 -18.48
N THR A 248 19.57 -5.36 -18.33
CA THR A 248 20.40 -6.11 -19.30
C THR A 248 19.78 -6.13 -20.69
N THR A 249 18.45 -6.30 -20.78
CA THR A 249 17.69 -6.33 -22.04
C THR A 249 17.66 -4.96 -22.74
N TYR A 250 17.63 -3.87 -21.97
CA TYR A 250 17.73 -2.49 -22.48
C TYR A 250 19.18 -2.00 -22.67
N GLY A 251 20.18 -2.82 -22.34
CA GLY A 251 21.59 -2.54 -22.58
C GLY A 251 22.37 -1.84 -21.47
N ASP A 252 21.75 -1.42 -20.36
CA ASP A 252 22.49 -0.88 -19.22
C ASP A 252 23.03 -1.99 -18.31
N THR A 253 24.22 -2.46 -18.66
CA THR A 253 24.98 -3.46 -17.89
C THR A 253 25.52 -2.95 -16.55
N THR A 254 25.50 -1.63 -16.28
CA THR A 254 25.86 -1.06 -14.98
C THR A 254 24.66 -1.14 -14.05
N LEU A 255 23.47 -0.72 -14.51
CA LEU A 255 22.22 -0.88 -13.79
C LEU A 255 21.87 -2.35 -13.52
N ALA A 256 22.15 -3.23 -14.49
CA ALA A 256 22.01 -4.68 -14.29
C ALA A 256 22.89 -5.21 -13.14
N LYS A 257 24.11 -4.66 -12.95
CA LYS A 257 24.97 -4.98 -11.82
C LYS A 257 24.46 -4.37 -10.52
N ILE A 258 23.92 -3.15 -10.54
CA ILE A 258 23.34 -2.49 -9.36
C ILE A 258 22.20 -3.35 -8.79
N CYS A 259 21.16 -3.62 -9.58
CA CYS A 259 20.02 -4.42 -9.15
C CYS A 259 20.44 -5.89 -8.85
N GLY A 260 21.37 -6.46 -9.62
CA GLY A 260 21.89 -7.81 -9.39
C GLY A 260 22.74 -7.95 -8.11
N THR A 261 23.42 -6.88 -7.69
CA THR A 261 24.18 -6.81 -6.44
C THR A 261 23.26 -6.66 -5.24
N ILE A 262 22.24 -5.80 -5.32
CA ILE A 262 21.21 -5.67 -4.29
C ILE A 262 20.51 -7.03 -4.11
N ALA A 263 20.04 -7.66 -5.19
CA ALA A 263 19.47 -9.01 -5.17
C ALA A 263 20.36 -10.10 -4.52
N ALA A 264 21.68 -9.91 -4.47
CA ALA A 264 22.59 -10.85 -3.80
C ALA A 264 22.59 -10.69 -2.26
N ASP A 265 22.20 -9.53 -1.74
CA ASP A 265 22.04 -9.26 -0.31
C ASP A 265 20.69 -9.80 0.19
N GLU A 266 19.58 -9.44 -0.46
CA GLU A 266 18.24 -10.02 -0.23
C GLU A 266 18.30 -11.55 -0.11
N LYS A 267 19.13 -12.18 -0.96
CA LYS A 267 19.24 -13.63 -0.99
C LYS A 267 19.91 -14.21 0.25
N ARG A 268 20.83 -13.48 0.89
CA ARG A 268 21.41 -13.83 2.19
C ARG A 268 20.38 -13.64 3.30
N HIS A 269 19.66 -12.51 3.28
CA HIS A 269 18.63 -12.19 4.28
C HIS A 269 17.44 -13.15 4.22
N GLU A 270 16.90 -13.48 3.05
CA GLU A 270 15.91 -14.57 2.85
C GLU A 270 16.40 -15.87 3.49
N THR A 271 17.67 -16.23 3.27
CA THR A 271 18.25 -17.47 3.80
C THR A 271 18.39 -17.42 5.33
N ALA A 272 18.65 -16.24 5.90
CA ALA A 272 18.72 -15.98 7.33
C ALA A 272 17.34 -16.03 8.01
N TYR A 273 16.37 -15.25 7.52
CA TYR A 273 15.02 -15.22 8.09
C TYR A 273 14.28 -16.56 7.91
N THR A 274 14.40 -17.22 6.75
CA THR A 274 13.81 -18.55 6.58
C THR A 274 14.42 -19.61 7.50
N LYS A 275 15.67 -19.42 7.96
CA LYS A 275 16.28 -20.26 9.01
C LYS A 275 15.75 -19.97 10.41
N ILE A 276 15.42 -18.71 10.74
CA ILE A 276 14.75 -18.39 12.01
C ILE A 276 13.40 -19.13 12.07
N VAL A 277 12.60 -19.03 11.01
CA VAL A 277 11.28 -19.70 10.95
C VAL A 277 11.43 -21.23 10.89
N GLU A 278 12.45 -21.78 10.21
CA GLU A 278 12.77 -23.21 10.29
C GLU A 278 13.08 -23.64 11.73
N LYS A 279 13.84 -22.84 12.48
CA LYS A 279 14.13 -23.12 13.90
C LYS A 279 12.90 -23.00 14.79
N LEU A 280 11.98 -22.08 14.50
CA LEU A 280 10.68 -22.00 15.18
C LEU A 280 9.81 -23.24 14.88
N PHE A 281 9.85 -23.79 13.66
CA PHE A 281 9.20 -25.08 13.36
C PHE A 281 9.82 -26.29 14.09
N GLU A 282 11.10 -26.25 14.49
CA GLU A 282 11.70 -27.28 15.35
C GLU A 282 11.24 -27.16 16.82
N LEU A 283 11.02 -25.94 17.32
CA LEU A 283 10.77 -25.66 18.74
C LEU A 283 9.27 -25.57 19.10
N ASP A 284 8.48 -24.99 18.20
CA ASP A 284 7.02 -24.79 18.34
C ASP A 284 6.33 -24.93 16.97
N PRO A 285 6.25 -26.16 16.42
CA PRO A 285 5.63 -26.40 15.12
C PRO A 285 4.16 -25.99 15.06
N ASP A 286 3.43 -26.07 16.19
CA ASP A 286 2.00 -25.74 16.23
C ASP A 286 1.76 -24.22 16.22
N GLY A 287 2.49 -23.47 17.07
CA GLY A 287 2.45 -22.01 17.03
C GLY A 287 2.94 -21.45 15.69
N THR A 288 4.00 -22.04 15.11
CA THR A 288 4.57 -21.56 13.85
C THR A 288 3.64 -21.82 12.65
N VAL A 289 3.00 -22.99 12.55
CA VAL A 289 2.02 -23.24 11.47
C VAL A 289 0.77 -22.36 11.63
N GLN A 290 0.32 -22.10 12.87
CA GLN A 290 -0.80 -21.21 13.13
C GLN A 290 -0.48 -19.74 12.80
N ALA A 291 0.71 -19.24 13.17
CA ALA A 291 1.17 -17.90 12.80
C ALA A 291 1.29 -17.73 11.26
N LEU A 292 1.83 -18.74 10.57
CA LEU A 292 1.93 -18.74 9.11
C LEU A 292 0.54 -18.70 8.45
N ALA A 293 -0.42 -19.48 8.95
CA ALA A 293 -1.81 -19.41 8.49
C ALA A 293 -2.50 -18.08 8.85
N SER A 294 -2.11 -17.42 9.95
CA SER A 294 -2.62 -16.09 10.33
C SER A 294 -2.14 -15.01 9.36
N MET A 295 -0.82 -14.93 9.10
CA MET A 295 -0.26 -14.00 8.12
C MET A 295 -0.81 -14.24 6.71
N MET A 296 -1.00 -15.50 6.31
CA MET A 296 -1.62 -15.84 5.03
C MET A 296 -3.14 -15.58 4.95
N LYS A 297 -3.83 -15.32 6.07
CA LYS A 297 -5.22 -14.81 6.09
C LYS A 297 -5.27 -13.29 6.05
N LYS A 298 -4.36 -12.62 6.78
CA LYS A 298 -4.14 -11.16 6.76
C LYS A 298 -3.68 -10.66 5.37
N ARG A 299 -3.08 -11.55 4.58
CA ARG A 299 -2.23 -11.31 3.40
C ARG A 299 -0.91 -10.64 3.81
N ILE A 300 0.16 -10.91 3.06
CA ILE A 300 1.41 -10.16 3.20
C ILE A 300 1.20 -8.82 2.48
N THR A 301 0.89 -7.78 3.25
CA THR A 301 0.85 -6.40 2.77
C THR A 301 2.24 -5.99 2.28
N MET A 302 2.37 -5.26 1.16
CA MET A 302 3.67 -4.70 0.77
C MET A 302 4.05 -3.54 1.71
N PRO A 303 5.35 -3.33 2.03
CA PRO A 303 5.75 -2.29 2.97
C PRO A 303 5.29 -0.90 2.51
N ALA A 304 5.57 -0.53 1.26
CA ALA A 304 5.21 0.75 0.64
C ALA A 304 3.71 0.90 0.24
N HIS A 305 2.79 0.09 0.77
CA HIS A 305 1.36 0.21 0.42
C HIS A 305 0.72 1.56 0.79
N LEU A 306 1.34 2.34 1.68
CA LEU A 306 0.93 3.70 2.04
C LEU A 306 1.61 4.79 1.19
N MET A 307 2.27 4.43 0.08
CA MET A 307 2.89 5.37 -0.85
C MET A 307 1.88 6.41 -1.40
N HIS A 308 2.32 7.67 -1.49
CA HIS A 308 1.54 8.85 -1.93
C HIS A 308 2.50 9.99 -2.31
N ASP A 309 2.29 10.68 -3.45
CA ASP A 309 3.15 11.78 -3.93
C ASP A 309 2.62 13.19 -3.62
N GLY A 310 1.44 13.26 -3.02
CA GLY A 310 0.67 14.47 -2.74
C GLY A 310 -0.43 14.78 -3.77
N ARG A 311 -0.71 13.89 -4.72
CA ARG A 311 -1.85 14.01 -5.68
C ARG A 311 -2.54 12.69 -6.03
N ASP A 312 -1.87 11.54 -5.92
CA ASP A 312 -2.43 10.22 -6.27
C ASP A 312 -2.64 9.35 -5.02
N ASP A 313 -3.91 9.19 -4.63
CA ASP A 313 -4.31 8.36 -3.49
C ASP A 313 -4.07 6.86 -3.73
N GLN A 314 -4.08 6.41 -4.99
CA GLN A 314 -3.92 5.02 -5.43
C GLN A 314 -2.53 4.72 -6.01
N LEU A 315 -1.54 5.59 -5.75
CA LEU A 315 -0.18 5.51 -6.30
C LEU A 315 0.49 4.14 -6.15
N PHE A 316 0.27 3.45 -5.02
CA PHE A 316 0.77 2.09 -4.83
C PHE A 316 0.13 1.08 -5.79
N ASP A 317 -1.19 1.12 -5.98
CA ASP A 317 -1.91 0.21 -6.88
C ASP A 317 -1.54 0.50 -8.35
N HIS A 318 -1.33 1.77 -8.70
CA HIS A 318 -0.80 2.16 -10.01
C HIS A 318 0.64 1.66 -10.24
N TYR A 319 1.56 1.84 -9.29
CA TYR A 319 2.91 1.26 -9.34
C TYR A 319 2.87 -0.28 -9.49
N ALA A 320 2.08 -0.96 -8.66
CA ALA A 320 1.93 -2.41 -8.69
C ALA A 320 1.38 -2.91 -10.03
N ALA A 321 0.45 -2.17 -10.65
CA ALA A 321 -0.06 -2.46 -11.99
C ALA A 321 0.99 -2.28 -13.10
N VAL A 322 2.00 -1.42 -12.94
CA VAL A 322 3.16 -1.35 -13.85
C VAL A 322 4.11 -2.53 -13.59
N ALA A 323 4.48 -2.79 -12.33
CA ALA A 323 5.36 -3.91 -11.96
C ALA A 323 4.82 -5.28 -12.43
N GLN A 324 3.51 -5.50 -12.29
CA GLN A 324 2.77 -6.66 -12.79
C GLN A 324 2.71 -6.70 -14.34
N ARG A 325 2.65 -5.55 -15.01
CA ARG A 325 2.63 -5.46 -16.49
C ARG A 325 3.98 -5.79 -17.11
N ILE A 326 5.07 -5.26 -16.56
CA ILE A 326 6.43 -5.49 -17.10
C ILE A 326 7.11 -6.76 -16.56
N GLY A 327 6.43 -7.50 -15.67
CA GLY A 327 6.91 -8.78 -15.14
C GLY A 327 8.04 -8.64 -14.11
N VAL A 328 8.08 -7.53 -13.37
CA VAL A 328 9.05 -7.34 -12.27
C VAL A 328 8.59 -8.04 -10.99
N TYR A 329 7.31 -7.88 -10.63
CA TYR A 329 6.68 -8.62 -9.54
C TYR A 329 5.21 -8.88 -9.86
N THR A 330 4.78 -10.13 -9.70
CA THR A 330 3.44 -10.60 -10.13
C THR A 330 2.69 -11.38 -9.05
N ALA A 331 1.38 -11.57 -9.22
CA ALA A 331 0.61 -12.47 -8.37
C ALA A 331 1.10 -13.94 -8.45
N ALA A 332 1.66 -14.35 -9.60
CA ALA A 332 2.33 -15.64 -9.77
C ALA A 332 3.59 -15.75 -8.91
N ASP A 333 4.37 -14.67 -8.79
CA ASP A 333 5.54 -14.61 -7.90
C ASP A 333 5.12 -14.68 -6.44
N TYR A 334 4.09 -13.95 -6.01
CA TYR A 334 3.51 -14.06 -4.66
C TYR A 334 3.12 -15.53 -4.35
N ALA A 335 2.44 -16.21 -5.27
CA ALA A 335 2.08 -17.61 -5.11
C ALA A 335 3.31 -18.56 -5.13
N GLY A 336 4.34 -18.22 -5.91
CA GLY A 336 5.61 -18.95 -6.00
C GLY A 336 6.48 -18.81 -4.74
N ILE A 337 6.50 -17.63 -4.10
CA ILE A 337 7.10 -17.39 -2.79
C ILE A 337 6.43 -18.27 -1.75
N LEU A 338 5.10 -18.25 -1.67
CA LEU A 338 4.38 -19.11 -0.72
C LEU A 338 4.66 -20.60 -0.94
N GLU A 339 4.61 -21.08 -2.20
CA GLU A 339 4.91 -22.47 -2.52
C GLU A 339 6.36 -22.85 -2.15
N PHE A 340 7.33 -21.96 -2.37
CA PHE A 340 8.71 -22.15 -1.93
C PHE A 340 8.82 -22.22 -0.41
N LEU A 341 8.21 -21.29 0.33
CA LEU A 341 8.30 -21.24 1.80
C LEU A 341 7.66 -22.47 2.46
N LEU A 342 6.49 -22.90 1.99
CA LEU A 342 5.83 -24.12 2.47
C LEU A 342 6.68 -25.37 2.23
N ARG A 343 7.39 -25.44 1.09
CA ARG A 343 8.36 -26.51 0.77
C ARG A 343 9.63 -26.40 1.62
N ARG A 344 10.15 -25.18 1.82
CA ARG A 344 11.38 -24.86 2.57
C ARG A 344 11.27 -25.23 4.04
N TRP A 345 10.10 -25.01 4.64
CA TRP A 345 9.74 -25.40 6.02
C TRP A 345 9.01 -26.75 6.11
N LYS A 346 8.84 -27.44 4.96
CA LYS A 346 8.28 -28.80 4.85
C LYS A 346 6.87 -28.94 5.49
N VAL A 347 6.04 -27.90 5.39
CA VAL A 347 4.77 -27.75 6.13
C VAL A 347 3.79 -28.92 5.91
N GLU A 348 3.74 -29.47 4.69
CA GLU A 348 2.95 -30.66 4.36
C GLU A 348 3.34 -31.91 5.17
N SER A 349 4.59 -32.01 5.62
CA SER A 349 5.14 -33.14 6.37
C SER A 349 5.16 -32.95 7.90
N LEU A 350 4.61 -31.85 8.43
CA LEU A 350 4.47 -31.67 9.87
C LEU A 350 3.59 -32.79 10.45
N GLY A 351 4.12 -33.48 11.46
CA GLY A 351 3.58 -34.75 11.95
C GLY A 351 2.32 -34.63 12.81
N SER A 352 1.83 -35.79 13.27
CA SER A 352 0.58 -35.92 14.05
C SER A 352 0.57 -35.21 15.42
N GLY A 353 1.70 -34.63 15.85
CA GLY A 353 1.81 -33.86 17.09
C GLY A 353 1.12 -32.49 17.08
N LEU A 354 0.69 -32.01 15.90
CA LEU A 354 -0.10 -30.77 15.80
C LEU A 354 -1.43 -30.86 16.56
N SER A 355 -1.93 -29.71 17.00
CA SER A 355 -3.24 -29.53 17.61
C SER A 355 -4.37 -29.65 16.57
N GLY A 356 -5.61 -29.55 17.03
CA GLY A 356 -6.77 -29.42 16.14
C GLY A 356 -6.76 -28.14 15.31
N GLU A 357 -5.98 -27.13 15.70
CA GLU A 357 -5.86 -25.84 15.01
C GLU A 357 -4.63 -25.78 14.12
N GLY A 358 -3.51 -26.37 14.56
CA GLY A 358 -2.33 -26.58 13.72
C GLY A 358 -2.63 -27.40 12.46
N ARG A 359 -3.44 -28.47 12.56
CA ARG A 359 -3.90 -29.21 11.36
C ARG A 359 -4.76 -28.37 10.43
N ARG A 360 -5.73 -27.60 10.94
CA ARG A 360 -6.55 -26.68 10.11
C ARG A 360 -5.70 -25.60 9.45
N ALA A 361 -4.66 -25.13 10.12
CA ALA A 361 -3.68 -24.19 9.58
C ALA A 361 -2.83 -24.84 8.45
N GLN A 362 -2.33 -26.06 8.68
CA GLN A 362 -1.60 -26.87 7.70
C GLN A 362 -2.43 -27.14 6.43
N GLU A 363 -3.67 -27.61 6.57
CA GLU A 363 -4.62 -27.88 5.47
C GLU A 363 -4.93 -26.62 4.65
N TYR A 364 -5.16 -25.48 5.32
CA TYR A 364 -5.35 -24.18 4.68
C TYR A 364 -4.12 -23.76 3.86
N LEU A 365 -2.92 -23.87 4.46
CA LEU A 365 -1.67 -23.46 3.82
C LEU A 365 -1.34 -24.33 2.60
N CYS A 366 -1.44 -25.65 2.71
CA CYS A 366 -1.08 -26.57 1.62
C CYS A 366 -1.99 -26.46 0.38
N THR A 367 -3.17 -25.84 0.51
CA THR A 367 -4.12 -25.61 -0.59
C THR A 367 -4.13 -24.17 -1.12
N LEU A 368 -3.44 -23.24 -0.44
CA LEU A 368 -3.49 -21.81 -0.77
C LEU A 368 -2.73 -21.42 -2.05
N PRO A 369 -1.51 -21.91 -2.37
CA PRO A 369 -0.78 -21.53 -3.59
C PRO A 369 -1.58 -21.80 -4.87
N GLN A 370 -2.22 -22.97 -4.96
CA GLN A 370 -3.02 -23.37 -6.12
C GLN A 370 -4.34 -22.58 -6.18
N ARG A 371 -4.87 -22.12 -5.03
CA ARG A 371 -6.02 -21.21 -4.99
C ARG A 371 -5.65 -19.81 -5.50
N ILE A 372 -4.47 -19.29 -5.16
CA ILE A 372 -4.00 -17.97 -5.64
C ILE A 372 -3.77 -18.00 -7.16
N LYS A 373 -3.01 -18.97 -7.68
CA LYS A 373 -2.74 -19.11 -9.12
C LYS A 373 -4.03 -19.18 -9.95
N ARG A 374 -5.03 -19.96 -9.51
CA ARG A 374 -6.35 -20.05 -10.15
C ARG A 374 -7.18 -18.76 -10.10
N LEU A 375 -6.92 -17.84 -9.18
CA LEU A 375 -7.59 -16.54 -9.12
C LEU A 375 -6.92 -15.54 -10.07
N GLU A 376 -5.59 -15.55 -10.15
CA GLU A 376 -4.79 -14.77 -11.10
C GLU A 376 -5.08 -15.17 -12.55
N GLU A 377 -5.10 -16.47 -12.87
CA GLU A 377 -5.46 -17.01 -14.20
C GLU A 377 -6.80 -16.42 -14.67
N ARG A 378 -7.83 -16.50 -13.81
CA ARG A 378 -9.19 -15.99 -14.07
C ARG A 378 -9.25 -14.47 -14.19
N ALA A 379 -8.42 -13.72 -13.47
CA ALA A 379 -8.34 -12.27 -13.60
C ALA A 379 -7.68 -11.89 -14.94
N SER A 380 -6.56 -12.55 -15.27
CA SER A 380 -5.80 -12.34 -16.50
C SER A 380 -6.62 -12.64 -17.75
N ASP A 381 -7.37 -13.74 -17.76
CA ASP A 381 -8.16 -14.13 -18.92
C ASP A 381 -9.37 -13.21 -19.16
N ARG A 382 -9.94 -12.60 -18.11
CA ARG A 382 -10.95 -11.54 -18.24
C ARG A 382 -10.38 -10.31 -18.94
N VAL A 383 -9.18 -9.86 -18.56
CA VAL A 383 -8.50 -8.70 -19.18
C VAL A 383 -8.14 -8.99 -20.65
N LYS A 384 -7.66 -10.20 -20.96
CA LYS A 384 -7.42 -10.64 -22.35
C LYS A 384 -8.70 -10.68 -23.19
N HIS A 385 -9.82 -11.13 -22.62
CA HIS A 385 -11.10 -11.14 -23.35
C HIS A 385 -11.60 -9.72 -23.68
N ILE A 386 -11.43 -8.75 -22.76
CA ILE A 386 -11.82 -7.34 -22.99
C ILE A 386 -10.97 -6.71 -24.11
N THR A 387 -9.67 -7.02 -24.19
CA THR A 387 -8.81 -6.53 -25.28
C THR A 387 -9.10 -7.22 -26.62
N TRP A 388 -9.40 -8.52 -26.63
CA TRP A 388 -9.78 -9.22 -27.86
C TRP A 388 -11.14 -8.79 -28.43
N THR A 389 -12.13 -8.46 -27.59
CA THR A 389 -13.44 -8.00 -28.08
C THR A 389 -13.38 -6.60 -28.69
N GLN A 390 -12.49 -5.72 -28.21
CA GLN A 390 -12.19 -4.45 -28.88
C GLN A 390 -11.43 -4.63 -30.21
N GLY A 391 -10.67 -5.73 -30.37
CA GLY A 391 -9.88 -6.00 -31.57
C GLY A 391 -10.65 -6.65 -32.74
N VAL A 392 -11.86 -7.19 -32.54
CA VAL A 392 -12.56 -8.02 -33.55
C VAL A 392 -14.02 -7.64 -33.76
N SER A 393 -14.29 -6.35 -34.00
CA SER A 393 -15.43 -5.96 -34.87
C SER A 393 -15.15 -4.65 -35.61
N GLY A 394 -15.18 -4.68 -36.94
CA GLY A 394 -14.89 -3.52 -37.78
C GLY A 394 -14.24 -3.90 -39.12
N LYS A 395 -15.04 -3.96 -40.19
CA LYS A 395 -14.49 -3.98 -41.55
C LYS A 395 -14.01 -2.57 -41.88
N CYS A 396 -12.70 -2.37 -42.04
CA CYS A 396 -12.15 -1.07 -42.43
C CYS A 396 -12.69 -0.63 -43.80
N TYR A 397 -13.60 0.34 -43.80
CA TYR A 397 -13.73 1.26 -44.93
C TYR A 397 -12.67 2.35 -44.78
N SER A 398 -11.77 2.45 -45.76
CA SER A 398 -10.76 3.51 -45.79
C SER A 398 -11.37 4.82 -46.30
N SER A 399 -11.70 5.74 -45.40
CA SER A 399 -12.01 7.14 -45.73
C SER A 399 -11.05 8.07 -45.00
N GLU A 400 -10.11 8.62 -45.77
CA GLU A 400 -9.07 9.59 -45.41
C GLU A 400 -9.58 10.74 -44.51
N ILE A 401 -9.28 10.69 -43.21
CA ILE A 401 -9.45 11.85 -42.32
C ILE A 401 -8.11 12.59 -42.22
N ARG A 402 -8.11 13.84 -42.70
CA ARG A 402 -6.94 14.73 -42.66
C ARG A 402 -6.70 15.29 -41.27
N LYS A 403 -5.44 15.69 -41.01
CA LYS A 403 -5.04 16.43 -39.81
C LYS A 403 -5.90 17.69 -39.61
N GLN A 404 -6.51 17.80 -38.44
CA GLN A 404 -6.55 19.02 -37.63
C GLN A 404 -6.72 18.59 -36.17
N GLY A 405 -5.99 19.23 -35.26
CA GLY A 405 -5.95 18.86 -33.84
C GLY A 405 -6.74 19.84 -32.98
N LEU A 406 -7.23 19.35 -31.84
CA LEU A 406 -7.81 20.17 -30.78
C LEU A 406 -7.42 19.58 -29.41
N MET A 407 -7.33 20.44 -28.40
CA MET A 407 -6.98 20.07 -27.03
C MET A 407 -8.13 19.32 -26.35
N PHE A 408 -7.80 18.34 -25.53
CA PHE A 408 -8.66 17.94 -24.41
C PHE A 408 -8.16 18.64 -23.14
N SER A 409 -9.01 19.47 -22.56
CA SER A 409 -8.89 19.94 -21.19
C SER A 409 -9.84 19.13 -20.32
N LEU A 410 -9.34 18.57 -19.20
CA LEU A 410 -10.20 18.02 -18.15
C LEU A 410 -10.30 19.04 -17.03
N GLU A 411 -11.46 19.68 -16.89
CA GLU A 411 -11.86 20.31 -15.64
C GLU A 411 -12.67 19.30 -14.81
N LEU A 412 -12.18 18.98 -13.62
CA LEU A 412 -12.84 18.09 -12.67
C LEU A 412 -13.88 18.86 -11.85
N GLY A 413 -15.17 18.70 -12.19
CA GLY A 413 -16.27 19.19 -11.38
C GLY A 413 -16.57 18.27 -10.20
N LEU A 414 -16.25 18.69 -8.98
CA LEU A 414 -16.73 18.03 -7.76
C LEU A 414 -18.25 18.23 -7.62
N CYS A 415 -18.91 17.26 -6.98
CA CYS A 415 -20.21 17.49 -6.34
C CYS A 415 -20.18 16.98 -4.89
N VAL A 416 -20.91 17.65 -4.01
CA VAL A 416 -20.88 17.43 -2.56
C VAL A 416 -22.10 16.63 -2.14
N ALA A 417 -21.91 15.55 -1.38
CA ALA A 417 -22.98 14.88 -0.67
C ALA A 417 -23.20 15.54 0.70
N SER A 418 -24.43 15.95 0.98
CA SER A 418 -24.86 16.43 2.30
C SER A 418 -25.43 15.28 3.13
N GLU A 419 -24.98 15.14 4.38
CA GLU A 419 -25.51 14.13 5.31
C GLU A 419 -26.95 14.47 5.73
N THR A 420 -27.97 13.76 5.23
CA THR A 420 -29.25 13.57 5.94
C THR A 420 -30.10 12.43 5.36
N THR A 421 -30.80 11.71 6.25
CA THR A 421 -31.76 10.61 5.98
C THR A 421 -31.19 9.28 5.46
N SER A 422 -31.97 8.21 5.58
CA SER A 422 -31.47 6.84 5.84
C SER A 422 -31.55 5.89 4.64
N TYR A 423 -31.27 6.37 3.42
CA TYR A 423 -31.36 5.57 2.19
C TYR A 423 -29.99 5.37 1.52
N SER A 424 -29.50 4.13 1.49
CA SER A 424 -28.21 3.76 0.90
C SER A 424 -28.35 3.39 -0.58
N ILE A 425 -28.33 4.39 -1.47
CA ILE A 425 -28.31 4.15 -2.92
C ILE A 425 -26.95 3.55 -3.33
N ALA A 426 -26.96 2.28 -3.71
CA ALA A 426 -25.79 1.59 -4.27
C ALA A 426 -25.56 2.02 -5.73
N LEU A 427 -24.94 3.19 -5.92
CA LEU A 427 -24.45 3.64 -7.23
C LEU A 427 -23.42 2.64 -7.78
N THR A 428 -23.84 1.84 -8.75
CA THR A 428 -22.91 1.03 -9.55
C THR A 428 -22.08 1.99 -10.39
N TYR A 429 -20.81 2.19 -10.01
CA TYR A 429 -19.83 2.83 -10.87
C TYR A 429 -19.63 1.97 -12.12
N CYS A 430 -20.34 2.28 -13.19
CA CYS A 430 -20.08 1.75 -14.54
C CYS A 430 -18.83 2.37 -15.18
N ILE A 431 -17.73 2.41 -14.41
CA ILE A 431 -16.41 2.19 -14.99
C ILE A 431 -16.47 0.81 -15.65
N MET A 432 -16.08 0.70 -16.93
CA MET A 432 -16.26 -0.52 -17.72
C MET A 432 -15.32 -1.67 -17.27
N TYR A 433 -15.66 -2.32 -16.15
CA TYR A 433 -14.89 -3.43 -15.58
C TYR A 433 -15.72 -4.66 -15.14
N SER A 434 -16.91 -4.87 -15.70
CA SER A 434 -17.45 -6.23 -15.89
C SER A 434 -18.58 -6.27 -16.94
N GLY A 435 -18.33 -6.95 -18.06
CA GLY A 435 -19.35 -7.17 -19.08
C GLY A 435 -20.21 -8.39 -18.77
N LEU A 436 -21.39 -8.17 -18.20
CA LEU A 436 -22.49 -9.14 -18.16
C LEU A 436 -23.82 -8.40 -18.34
N LEU A 437 -24.64 -8.91 -19.28
CA LEU A 437 -25.99 -8.47 -19.63
C LEU A 437 -26.10 -7.10 -20.35
N GLY A 438 -27.19 -6.97 -21.11
CA GLY A 438 -27.82 -5.69 -21.45
C GLY A 438 -27.36 -4.92 -22.70
N TRP A 439 -28.28 -4.81 -23.68
CA TRP A 439 -28.43 -3.62 -24.54
C TRP A 439 -29.82 -2.99 -24.30
N ASP A 440 -30.37 -3.19 -23.11
CA ASP A 440 -31.62 -2.61 -22.62
C ASP A 440 -31.34 -1.27 -21.92
N CYS A 441 -31.96 -0.20 -22.43
CA CYS A 441 -31.81 1.15 -21.89
C CYS A 441 -32.69 1.36 -20.65
N THR A 442 -32.44 0.55 -19.61
CA THR A 442 -33.30 0.33 -18.45
C THR A 442 -32.54 0.49 -17.14
N ILE A 443 -33.14 1.16 -16.16
CA ILE A 443 -32.61 1.32 -14.79
C ILE A 443 -33.58 0.64 -13.83
N ASN A 444 -33.03 -0.14 -12.87
CA ASN A 444 -33.77 -0.89 -11.87
C ASN A 444 -33.44 -0.37 -10.45
N VAL A 445 -34.42 -0.31 -9.56
CA VAL A 445 -34.33 0.26 -8.21
C VAL A 445 -34.79 -0.77 -7.16
N TRP A 446 -34.25 -0.67 -5.94
CA TRP A 446 -34.43 -1.64 -4.85
C TRP A 446 -34.62 -0.94 -3.49
N ASP A 447 -35.58 -1.40 -2.67
CA ASP A 447 -35.65 -1.05 -1.23
C ASP A 447 -34.88 -2.11 -0.39
N THR A 448 -34.18 -1.62 0.63
CA THR A 448 -33.28 -2.36 1.53
C THR A 448 -33.86 -2.59 2.93
N ASN A 449 -35.07 -2.12 3.23
CA ASN A 449 -35.69 -2.23 4.55
C ASN A 449 -36.28 -3.61 4.88
N GLU A 450 -35.46 -4.67 4.96
CA GLU A 450 -35.73 -5.86 5.81
C GLU A 450 -34.55 -6.85 5.81
N PHE A 451 -33.70 -6.82 6.86
CA PHE A 451 -32.86 -7.98 7.25
C PHE A 451 -32.36 -7.83 8.70
N THR A 452 -33.10 -8.40 9.66
CA THR A 452 -32.69 -8.52 11.08
C THR A 452 -33.04 -9.89 11.63
N SER A 453 -32.07 -10.54 12.32
CA SER A 453 -32.17 -11.86 12.99
C SER A 453 -32.56 -13.05 12.07
N GLU A 454 -31.89 -14.20 12.06
CA GLU A 454 -31.26 -14.95 13.16
C GLU A 454 -30.00 -15.73 12.72
N LEU A 455 -29.12 -16.03 13.68
CA LEU A 455 -28.05 -17.03 13.55
C LEU A 455 -28.22 -18.08 14.65
N SER A 456 -28.69 -19.28 14.31
CA SER A 456 -28.87 -20.39 15.27
C SER A 456 -28.32 -21.72 14.72
N VAL A 457 -27.93 -22.63 15.62
CA VAL A 457 -26.97 -23.72 15.33
C VAL A 457 -27.68 -25.05 14.99
N PRO A 458 -27.32 -25.73 13.88
CA PRO A 458 -27.93 -27.01 13.51
C PRO A 458 -27.39 -28.19 14.34
N GLY A 459 -28.23 -28.73 15.24
CA GLY A 459 -27.99 -29.99 15.95
C GLY A 459 -28.24 -31.24 15.08
N LYS A 460 -27.56 -32.34 15.39
CA LYS A 460 -27.61 -33.62 14.63
C LYS A 460 -29.04 -34.17 14.45
N LYS A 461 -29.39 -34.57 13.21
CA LYS A 461 -30.40 -35.61 12.91
C LYS A 461 -30.03 -36.45 11.67
N ARG A 462 -30.79 -37.51 11.40
CA ARG A 462 -30.38 -38.66 10.56
C ARG A 462 -30.84 -38.57 9.09
N LYS A 463 -29.91 -38.90 8.19
CA LYS A 463 -30.06 -39.65 6.92
C LYS A 463 -31.48 -39.73 6.32
N GLY A 464 -31.73 -38.88 5.31
CA GLY A 464 -32.75 -39.05 4.28
C GLY A 464 -32.13 -38.65 2.92
N ASN A 465 -32.55 -39.28 1.83
CA ASN A 465 -31.99 -39.04 0.50
C ASN A 465 -32.96 -38.19 -0.33
N ASN A 466 -32.55 -37.00 -0.76
CA ASN A 466 -33.23 -36.19 -1.77
C ASN A 466 -32.26 -35.13 -2.32
N GLN A 467 -32.40 -34.80 -3.61
CA GLN A 467 -31.94 -33.52 -4.15
C GLN A 467 -33.02 -32.47 -3.86
N ALA A 468 -32.62 -31.28 -3.47
CA ALA A 468 -33.47 -30.09 -3.40
C ALA A 468 -32.58 -28.88 -3.69
N GLU A 469 -33.09 -27.94 -4.48
CA GLU A 469 -32.35 -26.73 -4.87
C GLU A 469 -32.41 -25.70 -3.74
N GLU A 470 -31.31 -24.97 -3.55
CA GLU A 470 -31.21 -23.89 -2.57
C GLU A 470 -31.76 -22.60 -3.20
N SER A 471 -32.98 -22.22 -2.81
CA SER A 471 -33.73 -21.14 -3.47
C SER A 471 -33.11 -19.77 -3.23
N GLN A 472 -32.58 -19.17 -4.30
CA GLN A 472 -32.19 -17.75 -4.29
C GLN A 472 -33.46 -16.88 -4.28
N LEU A 473 -33.49 -15.88 -3.39
CA LEU A 473 -34.54 -14.86 -3.37
C LEU A 473 -34.17 -13.73 -4.34
N GLU A 474 -34.53 -13.91 -5.60
CA GLU A 474 -34.63 -12.79 -6.53
C GLU A 474 -35.86 -11.93 -6.15
N ARG A 475 -35.67 -10.62 -5.99
CA ARG A 475 -36.77 -9.64 -6.07
C ARG A 475 -36.83 -9.12 -7.51
N GLU A 476 -37.99 -8.67 -7.95
CA GLU A 476 -38.15 -7.91 -9.20
C GLU A 476 -38.00 -6.41 -8.93
N ALA A 477 -37.66 -5.63 -9.95
CA ALA A 477 -37.53 -4.17 -9.84
C ALA A 477 -38.91 -3.50 -9.82
N GLU A 478 -39.12 -2.56 -8.89
CA GLU A 478 -40.44 -1.97 -8.65
C GLU A 478 -40.92 -1.04 -9.78
N THR A 479 -40.00 -0.38 -10.49
CA THR A 479 -40.28 0.42 -11.69
C THR A 479 -39.02 0.56 -12.55
N THR A 480 -39.20 0.58 -13.88
CA THR A 480 -38.12 0.78 -14.85
C THR A 480 -38.33 2.08 -15.63
N LEU A 481 -37.39 3.02 -15.52
CA LEU A 481 -37.45 4.31 -16.19
C LEU A 481 -36.89 4.19 -17.62
N VAL A 482 -37.75 4.30 -18.63
CA VAL A 482 -37.41 4.11 -20.06
C VAL A 482 -37.55 5.43 -20.83
N GLY A 483 -36.53 5.83 -21.59
CA GLY A 483 -36.63 6.99 -22.48
C GLY A 483 -35.33 7.62 -22.97
N HIS A 484 -34.18 7.31 -22.36
CA HIS A 484 -32.88 7.64 -22.94
C HIS A 484 -32.55 6.70 -24.11
N THR A 485 -31.92 7.23 -25.16
CA THR A 485 -31.58 6.47 -26.38
C THR A 485 -30.11 6.07 -26.47
N GLN A 486 -29.30 6.42 -25.48
CA GLN A 486 -27.92 5.96 -25.29
C GLN A 486 -27.61 5.81 -23.78
N CYS A 487 -26.40 5.34 -23.46
CA CYS A 487 -25.94 5.11 -22.10
C CYS A 487 -26.14 6.33 -21.17
N VAL A 488 -26.80 6.10 -20.04
CA VAL A 488 -26.87 7.06 -18.92
C VAL A 488 -25.53 7.07 -18.20
N SER A 489 -25.09 8.21 -17.67
CA SER A 489 -23.80 8.33 -16.96
C SER A 489 -23.97 8.79 -15.51
N PRO A 490 -24.37 10.04 -15.20
CA PRO A 490 -24.82 10.39 -13.86
C PRO A 490 -26.32 10.13 -13.68
N VAL A 491 -26.69 9.73 -12.47
CA VAL A 491 -28.06 9.74 -11.94
C VAL A 491 -28.01 10.38 -10.55
N VAL A 492 -28.92 11.32 -10.26
CA VAL A 492 -28.96 12.08 -9.00
C VAL A 492 -30.39 12.13 -8.48
N TRP A 493 -30.60 11.70 -7.24
CA TRP A 493 -31.84 11.89 -6.49
C TRP A 493 -31.85 13.30 -5.89
N SER A 494 -32.93 14.06 -6.05
CA SER A 494 -33.20 15.26 -5.24
C SER A 494 -34.25 14.93 -4.18
N GLU A 495 -34.45 15.79 -3.18
CA GLU A 495 -35.26 15.46 -1.99
C GLU A 495 -36.61 14.78 -2.32
N HIS A 496 -36.75 13.58 -1.75
CA HIS A 496 -37.87 12.64 -1.83
C HIS A 496 -38.21 12.05 -3.21
N ASP A 497 -38.99 12.70 -4.07
CA ASP A 497 -39.74 11.98 -5.13
C ASP A 497 -39.24 12.20 -6.58
N VAL A 498 -38.02 12.71 -6.76
CA VAL A 498 -37.52 13.18 -8.06
C VAL A 498 -36.09 12.72 -8.34
N VAL A 499 -35.90 12.14 -9.54
CA VAL A 499 -34.59 11.69 -10.06
C VAL A 499 -34.20 12.48 -11.31
N TYR A 500 -32.93 12.84 -11.45
CA TYR A 500 -32.34 13.42 -12.65
C TYR A 500 -31.32 12.46 -13.28
N SER A 501 -31.28 12.39 -14.60
CA SER A 501 -30.29 11.58 -15.34
C SER A 501 -29.76 12.31 -16.57
N CYS A 502 -28.49 12.09 -16.91
CA CYS A 502 -27.89 12.58 -18.15
C CYS A 502 -27.37 11.42 -19.00
N SER A 503 -27.51 11.50 -20.32
CA SER A 503 -27.09 10.44 -21.25
C SER A 503 -26.22 10.97 -22.38
N TRP A 504 -25.50 10.06 -23.01
CA TRP A 504 -24.76 10.26 -24.25
C TRP A 504 -25.67 10.61 -25.45
N ASP A 505 -27.00 10.52 -25.29
CA ASP A 505 -27.99 11.06 -26.24
C ASP A 505 -28.12 12.60 -26.23
N HIS A 506 -27.24 13.30 -25.51
CA HIS A 506 -27.21 14.76 -25.36
C HIS A 506 -28.45 15.36 -24.67
N SER A 507 -29.23 14.53 -23.94
CA SER A 507 -30.35 14.98 -23.11
C SER A 507 -30.10 14.83 -21.60
N VAL A 508 -30.73 15.73 -20.84
CA VAL A 508 -30.92 15.61 -19.39
C VAL A 508 -32.40 15.43 -19.12
N ARG A 509 -32.76 14.35 -18.40
CA ARG A 509 -34.14 14.01 -18.07
C ARG A 509 -34.40 14.17 -16.57
N ARG A 510 -35.61 14.61 -16.23
CA ARG A 510 -36.16 14.57 -14.87
C ARG A 510 -37.28 13.55 -14.83
N TRP A 511 -37.24 12.66 -13.86
CA TRP A 511 -38.20 11.61 -13.62
C TRP A 511 -38.94 11.86 -12.31
N ASP A 512 -40.20 11.44 -12.30
CA ASP A 512 -41.08 11.42 -11.14
C ASP A 512 -41.17 9.97 -10.63
N VAL A 513 -40.87 9.74 -9.36
CA VAL A 513 -40.67 8.38 -8.81
C VAL A 513 -41.99 7.63 -8.64
N GLU A 514 -43.05 8.28 -8.16
CA GLU A 514 -44.37 7.65 -7.99
C GLU A 514 -45.02 7.26 -9.32
N THR A 515 -44.78 8.01 -10.39
CA THR A 515 -45.47 7.81 -11.68
C THR A 515 -44.61 7.21 -12.79
N GLY A 516 -43.29 7.09 -12.59
CA GLY A 516 -42.34 6.50 -13.53
C GLY A 516 -42.14 7.28 -14.84
N LYS A 517 -42.56 8.56 -14.90
CA LYS A 517 -42.63 9.36 -16.14
C LYS A 517 -41.57 10.45 -16.21
N ASP A 518 -41.20 10.82 -17.43
CA ASP A 518 -40.38 11.99 -17.70
C ASP A 518 -41.20 13.29 -17.52
N SER A 519 -40.86 14.06 -16.49
CA SER A 519 -41.49 15.36 -16.18
C SER A 519 -40.74 16.55 -16.77
N LEU A 520 -39.51 16.35 -17.25
CA LEU A 520 -38.72 17.31 -18.02
C LEU A 520 -37.73 16.59 -18.94
N ASN A 521 -37.56 17.10 -20.15
CA ASN A 521 -36.50 16.69 -21.07
C ASN A 521 -35.79 17.94 -21.61
N LEU A 522 -34.49 18.05 -21.37
CA LEU A 522 -33.62 19.14 -21.81
C LEU A 522 -32.62 18.61 -22.84
N THR A 523 -32.91 18.82 -24.12
CA THR A 523 -32.04 18.48 -25.25
C THR A 523 -31.21 19.69 -25.68
N THR A 524 -29.89 19.54 -25.82
CA THR A 524 -29.03 20.62 -26.33
C THR A 524 -29.20 20.77 -27.86
N VAL A 525 -29.77 21.88 -28.32
CA VAL A 525 -29.86 22.22 -29.75
C VAL A 525 -28.61 23.00 -30.17
N VAL A 526 -27.76 22.40 -31.01
CA VAL A 526 -26.60 23.10 -31.61
C VAL A 526 -27.10 23.95 -32.77
N THR A 527 -27.30 25.26 -32.54
CA THR A 527 -27.63 26.21 -33.59
C THR A 527 -26.36 26.77 -34.25
N GLU A 528 -26.00 26.24 -35.41
CA GLU A 528 -24.94 26.80 -36.26
C GLU A 528 -25.37 28.16 -36.85
N ASN A 529 -24.97 29.25 -36.21
CA ASN A 529 -25.11 30.60 -36.77
C ASN A 529 -23.78 31.05 -37.40
N PHE A 530 -23.58 30.72 -38.67
CA PHE A 530 -22.54 31.32 -39.50
C PHE A 530 -22.86 32.79 -39.80
N VAL A 531 -21.90 33.68 -39.56
CA VAL A 531 -21.80 35.00 -40.20
C VAL A 531 -20.36 35.13 -40.71
N ALA A 532 -20.20 35.70 -41.90
CA ALA A 532 -18.95 35.75 -42.68
C ALA A 532 -18.04 36.94 -42.32
#